data_AF-A0A1F5NLB6-F1
#
_entry.id   AF-A0A1F5NLB6-F1
#
_cell.length_a   1.000
_cell.length_b   1.000
_cell.length_c   1.000
_cell.angle_alpha   90.00
_cell.angle_beta   90.00
_cell.angle_gamma   90.00
#
_symmetry.space_group_name_H-M   'P 1'
#
loop_
_entity.id
_entity.type
_entity.pdbx_description
1 polymer ?
#
loop_
_entity_poly.entity_id
_entity_poly.type
_entity_poly.pdbx_seq_one_letter_code
_entity_poly.pdbx_strand_id
1 'polypeptide(L)' 'MAIDWTEIYKKYKGLWVALKDDEVTVISSGKTAKNAWEQAIEKGFKKPILMNVPKKLTYFVGGTY' A
#
# COMPACT_ATOMS: atom_id res chain seq x y z
N MET A 1 3.41 -17.96 6.26
CA MET A 1 2.95 -16.94 7.22
C MET A 1 2.18 -15.89 6.43
N ALA A 2 0.97 -15.53 6.86
CA ALA A 2 0.21 -14.46 6.23
C ALA A 2 0.69 -13.12 6.79
N ILE A 3 0.97 -12.16 5.92
CA ILE A 3 1.24 -10.78 6.33
C ILE A 3 -0.12 -10.17 6.70
N ASP A 4 -0.21 -9.51 7.86
CA ASP A 4 -1.41 -8.80 8.27
C ASP A 4 -1.37 -7.35 7.77
N TRP A 5 -2.17 -7.05 6.76
CA TRP A 5 -2.27 -5.72 6.13
C TRP A 5 -3.40 -4.88 6.74
N THR A 6 -4.06 -5.35 7.80
CA THR A 6 -5.24 -4.70 8.39
C THR A 6 -4.91 -3.28 8.85
N GLU A 7 -3.75 -3.09 9.49
CA GLU A 7 -3.33 -1.77 9.97
C GLU A 7 -2.94 -0.82 8.84
N ILE A 8 -2.30 -1.33 7.78
CA ILE A 8 -1.99 -0.56 6.57
C ILE A 8 -3.29 -0.12 5.90
N TYR A 9 -4.24 -1.04 5.76
CA TYR A 9 -5.54 -0.73 5.18
C TYR A 9 -6.30 0.31 6.00
N LYS A 10 -6.36 0.19 7.34
CA LYS A 10 -7.04 1.19 8.19
C LYS A 10 -6.44 2.59 8.07
N LYS A 11 -5.11 2.70 8.05
CA LYS A 11 -4.41 4.00 8.05
C LYS A 11 -4.34 4.65 6.67
N TYR A 12 -4.18 3.86 5.62
CA TYR A 12 -3.88 4.35 4.27
C TYR A 12 -4.99 4.06 3.25
N LYS A 13 -6.19 3.71 3.69
CA LYS A 13 -7.36 3.45 2.85
C LYS A 13 -7.58 4.54 1.79
N GLY A 14 -7.51 4.17 0.51
CA GLY A 14 -7.69 5.11 -0.60
C GLY A 14 -6.48 5.97 -0.94
N LEU A 15 -5.32 5.69 -0.34
CA LEU A 15 -4.05 6.34 -0.64
C LEU A 15 -3.12 5.38 -1.40
N TRP A 16 -2.14 5.97 -2.06
CA TRP A 16 -0.97 5.27 -2.55
C TRP A 16 0.05 5.17 -1.43
N VAL A 17 0.57 3.97 -1.18
CA VAL A 17 1.64 3.72 -0.22
C VAL A 17 2.87 3.21 -0.96
N ALA A 18 4.03 3.69 -0.54
CA ALA A 18 5.31 3.15 -0.96
C ALA A 18 5.82 2.25 0.17
N LEU A 19 5.93 0.96 -0.12
CA LEU A 19 6.42 -0.07 0.78
C LEU A 19 7.90 -0.31 0.50
N LYS A 20 8.60 -0.76 1.55
CA LYS A 20 9.96 -1.25 1.45
C LYS A 20 9.96 -2.66 0.83
N ASP A 21 11.14 -3.18 0.50
CA ASP A 21 11.35 -4.54 0.00
C ASP A 21 10.84 -5.65 0.93
N ASP A 22 10.56 -5.31 2.19
CA ASP A 22 9.93 -6.20 3.17
C ASP A 22 8.41 -6.32 3.03
N GLU A 23 7.78 -5.58 2.10
CA GLU A 23 6.32 -5.56 1.83
C GLU A 23 5.43 -5.16 3.02
N VAL A 24 6.00 -4.81 4.18
CA VAL A 24 5.25 -4.46 5.40
C VAL A 24 5.54 -3.03 5.85
N THR A 25 6.75 -2.53 5.61
CA THR A 25 7.16 -1.20 6.07
C THR A 25 6.70 -0.13 5.10
N VAL A 26 5.72 0.68 5.51
CA VAL A 26 5.29 1.86 4.75
C VAL A 26 6.32 2.98 4.92
N ILE A 27 7.02 3.29 3.84
CA ILE A 27 8.02 4.37 3.77
C ILE A 27 7.34 5.71 3.59
N SER A 28 6.36 5.80 2.69
CA SER A 28 5.63 7.03 2.39
C SER A 28 4.21 6.74 1.94
N SER A 29 3.37 7.77 1.98
CA SER A 29 1.99 7.69 1.52
C SER A 29 1.56 8.99 0.86
N GLY A 30 0.69 8.91 -0.14
CA GLY A 30 0.17 10.09 -0.85
C GLY A 30 -1.15 9.82 -1.55
N LYS A 31 -1.82 10.88 -1.99
CA LYS A 31 -3.06 10.76 -2.78
C LYS A 31 -2.80 10.24 -4.20
N THR A 32 -1.56 10.34 -4.68
CA THR A 32 -1.14 9.96 -6.03
C THR A 32 0.11 9.09 -5.97
N ALA A 33 0.25 8.17 -6.94
CA ALA A 33 1.43 7.30 -7.07
C ALA A 33 2.73 8.11 -7.13
N LYS A 34 2.73 9.21 -7.89
CA LYS A 34 3.87 10.12 -8.04
C LYS A 34 4.34 10.68 -6.69
N ASN A 35 3.42 11.19 -5.87
CA ASN A 35 3.77 11.81 -4.60
C ASN A 35 4.32 10.78 -3.59
N ALA A 36 3.73 9.58 -3.55
CA ALA A 36 4.28 8.49 -2.74
C ALA A 36 5.67 8.07 -3.23
N TRP A 37 5.87 7.95 -4.55
CA TRP A 37 7.16 7.61 -5.15
C TRP A 37 8.24 8.65 -4.86
N GLU A 38 7.98 9.93 -5.12
CA GLU A 38 8.93 11.03 -4.89
C GLU A 38 9.38 11.05 -3.42
N GLN A 39 8.44 10.97 -2.47
CA GLN A 39 8.78 10.91 -1.04
C GLN A 39 9.61 9.66 -0.67
N ALA A 40 9.39 8.52 -1.32
CA ALA A 40 10.15 7.32 -1.05
C ALA A 40 11.58 7.41 -1.61
N ILE A 41 11.73 8.01 -2.79
CA ILE A 41 13.03 8.28 -3.42
C ILE A 41 13.81 9.33 -2.61
N GLU A 42 13.16 10.40 -2.16
CA GLU A 42 13.75 11.41 -1.26
C GLU A 42 14.26 10.80 0.06
N LYS A 43 13.56 9.77 0.57
CA LYS A 43 14.00 8.99 1.74
C LYS A 43 15.16 8.03 1.47
N GLY A 44 15.66 7.96 0.23
CA GLY A 44 16.79 7.13 -0.16
C GLY A 44 16.45 5.71 -0.61
N PHE A 45 15.16 5.39 -0.77
CA PHE A 45 14.73 4.07 -1.25
C PHE A 45 14.70 4.04 -2.76
N LYS A 46 15.63 3.31 -3.39
CA LYS A 46 15.77 3.25 -4.85
C LYS A 46 14.72 2.37 -5.56
N LYS A 47 14.11 1.43 -4.84
CA LYS A 47 13.11 0.49 -5.38
C LYS A 47 11.95 0.28 -4.39
N PRO A 48 11.15 1.31 -4.10
CA PRO A 48 9.97 1.13 -3.28
C PRO A 48 8.86 0.41 -4.06
N ILE A 49 8.09 -0.43 -3.39
CA ILE A 49 6.93 -1.11 -3.95
C ILE A 49 5.73 -0.17 -3.81
N LEU A 50 5.15 0.27 -4.92
CA LEU A 50 3.94 1.10 -4.90
C LEU A 50 2.69 0.22 -4.82
N MET A 51 1.86 0.48 -3.82
CA MET A 51 0.53 -0.13 -3.71
C MET A 51 -0.54 0.95 -3.63
N ASN A 52 -1.60 0.79 -4.43
CA ASN A 52 -2.83 1.54 -4.23
C ASN A 52 -3.72 0.80 -3.23
N VAL A 53 -3.97 1.39 -2.07
CA VAL A 53 -4.85 0.80 -1.06
C VAL A 53 -6.30 1.06 -1.48
N PRO A 54 -7.11 0.02 -1.71
CA PRO A 54 -8.49 0.22 -2.17
C PRO A 54 -9.31 0.99 -1.13
N LYS A 55 -10.25 1.82 -1.59
CA LYS A 55 -11.21 2.53 -0.72
C LYS A 55 -12.29 1.62 -0.15
N LYS A 56 -12.49 0.44 -0.72
CA LYS A 56 -13.48 -0.53 -0.26
C LYS A 56 -12.93 -1.91 -0.50
N LEU A 57 -12.89 -2.72 0.55
CA LEU A 57 -12.68 -4.15 0.43
C LEU A 57 -14.00 -4.74 -0.06
N THR A 58 -14.11 -4.93 -1.37
CA THR A 58 -15.18 -5.72 -1.95
C THR A 58 -14.77 -7.18 -1.79
N TYR A 59 -15.26 -7.81 -0.72
CA TYR A 59 -15.01 -9.23 -0.50
C TYR A 59 -15.76 -10.04 -1.56
N PHE A 60 -15.02 -10.76 -2.39
CA PHE A 60 -15.60 -11.73 -3.31
C PHE A 60 -15.56 -13.10 -2.63
N VAL A 61 -16.71 -13.52 -2.13
CA VAL A 61 -16.95 -14.92 -1.75
C VAL A 61 -17.59 -15.57 -2.97
N GLY A 62 -16.89 -16.54 -3.57
CA GLY A 62 -17.32 -17.19 -4.82
C GLY A 62 -18.78 -17.64 -4.73
N GLY A 63 -19.58 -17.24 -5.71
CA GLY A 63 -20.98 -17.65 -5.80
C GLY A 63 -21.04 -19.17 -5.92
N THR A 64 -21.61 -19.82 -4.92
CA THR A 64 -21.99 -21.23 -4.97
C THR A 64 -23.13 -21.37 -5.97
N TYR A 65 -22.86 -22.04 -7.09
CA TYR A 65 -23.86 -22.53 -8.05
C TYR A 65 -24.64 -23.70 -7.46
#